data_AF-A0A8J6USH8-F1
#
_entry.id   AF-A0A8J6USH8-F1
#
_cell.length_a   1.000
_cell.length_b   1.000
_cell.length_c   1.000
_cell.angle_alpha   90.00
_cell.angle_beta   90.00
_cell.angle_gamma   90.00
#
_symmetry.space_group_name_H-M   'P 1'
#
loop_
_entity.id
_entity.type
_entity.pdbx_description
1 polymer ?
#
loop_
_entity_poly.entity_id
_entity_poly.type
_entity_poly.pdbx_seq_one_letter_code
_entity_poly.pdbx_strand_id
1 'polypeptide(L)'
;MRFFYDWGCDSPFWCGNDAARDRFGVGPIEPEELGLSAEISEQLRSLGAWHDTALDWSDPLGPSPWPLEECERFNTAVSQLLALIRTELGDEYEIISDRDL
;
A
#
# COMPACT_ATOMS: atom_id res chain seq x y z
N MET A 1 -3.98 -5.80 -9.87
CA MET A 1 -2.89 -5.34 -8.99
C MET A 1 -3.12 -5.86 -7.59
N ARG A 2 -2.05 -6.11 -6.83
CA ARG A 2 -2.14 -6.38 -5.39
C ARG A 2 -1.77 -5.12 -4.62
N PHE A 3 -2.41 -4.90 -3.49
CA PHE A 3 -2.21 -3.75 -2.63
C PHE A 3 -1.87 -4.19 -1.21
N PHE A 4 -0.62 -3.97 -0.80
CA PHE A 4 -0.15 -4.16 0.58
C PHE A 4 1.19 -3.44 0.77
N TYR A 5 1.43 -2.92 1.98
CA TYR A 5 2.73 -2.36 2.34
C TYR A 5 3.71 -3.48 2.69
N ASP A 6 4.93 -3.35 2.18
CA ASP A 6 6.10 -4.11 2.64
C ASP A 6 7.05 -3.17 3.38
N TRP A 7 7.89 -3.70 4.25
CA TRP A 7 8.75 -2.90 5.13
C TRP A 7 9.79 -2.10 4.33
N GLY A 8 9.88 -0.80 4.56
CA GLY A 8 10.83 0.08 3.89
C GLY A 8 10.57 0.27 2.40
N CYS A 9 9.34 0.00 1.94
CA CYS A 9 8.93 0.17 0.55
C CYS A 9 8.02 1.40 0.41
N ASP A 10 8.38 2.32 -0.49
CA ASP A 10 7.66 3.58 -0.69
C ASP A 10 6.31 3.41 -1.41
N SER A 11 6.07 2.25 -2.04
CA SER A 11 4.82 1.94 -2.75
C SER A 11 4.21 0.61 -2.32
N PRO A 12 2.87 0.56 -2.11
CA PRO A 12 2.16 -0.68 -1.78
C PRO A 12 1.62 -1.43 -3.01
N PHE A 13 1.93 -1.01 -4.24
CA PHE A 13 1.37 -1.60 -5.44
C PHE A 13 2.26 -2.70 -6.00
N TRP A 14 1.70 -3.90 -6.20
CA TRP A 14 2.45 -5.05 -6.68
C TRP A 14 1.78 -5.72 -7.88
N CYS A 15 2.61 -6.23 -8.80
CA CYS A 15 2.14 -7.06 -9.91
C CYS A 15 1.39 -8.29 -9.41
N GLY A 16 0.09 -8.38 -9.74
CA GLY A 16 -0.77 -9.51 -9.35
C GLY A 16 -0.92 -10.60 -10.42
N ASN A 17 -0.48 -10.34 -11.64
CA ASN A 17 -0.58 -11.23 -12.79
C ASN A 17 0.55 -10.94 -13.80
N ASP A 18 0.64 -11.75 -14.86
CA ASP A 18 1.70 -11.62 -15.88
C ASP A 18 1.54 -10.35 -16.72
N ALA A 19 0.31 -9.92 -17.03
CA ALA A 19 0.08 -8.68 -17.79
C ALA A 19 0.63 -7.43 -17.07
N ALA A 20 0.45 -7.35 -15.74
CA ALA A 20 1.04 -6.29 -14.93
C ALA A 20 2.57 -6.39 -14.91
N ARG A 21 3.13 -7.61 -14.79
CA ARG A 21 4.58 -7.81 -14.79
C ARG A 21 5.22 -7.44 -16.13
N ASP A 22 4.56 -7.73 -17.24
CA ASP A 22 5.03 -7.36 -18.58
C ASP A 22 5.01 -5.84 -18.78
N ARG A 23 4.03 -5.14 -18.18
CA ARG A 23 3.89 -3.67 -18.27
C ARG A 23 4.83 -2.91 -17.34
N PHE A 24 4.95 -3.33 -16.08
CA PHE A 24 5.63 -2.57 -15.03
C PHE A 24 6.92 -3.24 -14.51
N GLY A 25 7.21 -4.46 -14.93
CA GLY A 25 8.39 -5.21 -14.49
C GLY A 25 8.20 -5.93 -13.15
N VAL A 26 9.33 -6.14 -12.47
CA VAL A 26 9.40 -6.88 -11.20
C VAL A 26 9.70 -5.89 -10.07
N GLY A 27 8.83 -5.87 -9.07
CA GLY A 27 8.96 -5.00 -7.91
C GLY A 27 7.65 -4.29 -7.56
N PRO A 28 7.72 -3.36 -6.60
CA PRO A 28 6.64 -2.42 -6.37
C PRO A 28 6.50 -1.47 -7.57
N ILE A 29 5.29 -0.97 -7.81
CA ILE A 29 4.97 -0.07 -8.92
C ILE A 29 4.74 1.32 -8.35
N GLU A 30 5.41 2.34 -8.87
CA GLU A 30 5.23 3.68 -8.32
C GLU A 30 3.81 4.21 -8.58
N PRO A 31 3.19 4.94 -7.63
CA PRO A 31 1.86 5.51 -7.82
C PRO A 31 1.73 6.35 -9.11
N GLU A 32 2.79 7.09 -9.45
CA GLU A 32 2.85 7.91 -10.64
C GLU A 32 2.87 7.09 -11.94
N GLU A 33 3.41 5.87 -11.93
CA GLU A 33 3.36 4.97 -13.10
C GLU A 33 1.95 4.45 -13.38
N LEU A 34 1.10 4.43 -12.36
CA LEU A 34 -0.33 4.13 -12.48
C LEU A 34 -1.17 5.35 -12.87
N GLY A 35 -0.56 6.54 -12.91
CA GLY A 35 -1.23 7.79 -13.20
C GLY A 35 -1.97 8.41 -12.01
N LEU A 36 -1.64 8.01 -10.77
CA LEU A 36 -2.20 8.62 -9.57
C LEU A 36 -1.70 10.05 -9.38
N SER A 37 -2.56 10.87 -8.80
CA SER A 37 -2.31 12.25 -8.45
C SER A 37 -1.21 12.36 -7.40
N ALA A 38 -0.51 13.49 -7.41
CA ALA A 38 0.52 13.79 -6.41
C ALA A 38 -0.05 13.78 -4.98
N GLU A 39 -1.33 14.15 -4.82
CA GLU A 39 -2.01 14.13 -3.52
C GLU A 39 -2.18 12.71 -2.99
N ILE A 40 -2.71 11.77 -3.79
CA ILE A 40 -2.83 10.37 -3.39
C ILE A 40 -1.45 9.74 -3.18
N SER A 41 -0.49 10.06 -4.06
CA SER A 41 0.88 9.53 -3.98
C SER A 41 1.57 9.93 -2.68
N GLU A 42 1.39 11.16 -2.21
CA GLU A 42 1.93 11.62 -0.93
C GLU A 42 1.25 10.96 0.28
N GLN A 43 -0.07 10.75 0.22
CA GLN A 43 -0.80 10.04 1.27
C GLN A 43 -0.36 8.57 1.36
N LEU A 44 -0.10 7.92 0.22
CA LEU A 44 0.45 6.57 0.15
C LEU A 44 1.80 6.48 0.85
N ARG A 45 2.74 7.39 0.52
CA ARG A 45 4.06 7.42 1.18
C ARG A 45 3.95 7.70 2.68
N SER A 46 3.04 8.60 3.07
CA SER A 46 2.78 8.89 4.48
C SER A 46 2.27 7.67 5.25
N LEU A 47 1.38 6.89 4.64
CA LEU A 47 0.92 5.61 5.20
C LEU A 47 2.05 4.56 5.22
N GLY A 48 2.90 4.49 4.20
CA GLY A 48 4.07 3.60 4.21
C GLY A 48 5.03 3.93 5.34
N ALA A 49 5.37 5.20 5.52
CA ALA A 49 6.20 5.65 6.62
C ALA A 49 5.57 5.39 7.99
N TRP A 50 4.24 5.53 8.12
CA TRP A 50 3.53 5.14 9.33
C TRP A 50 3.61 3.62 9.54
N HIS A 51 3.29 2.82 8.52
CA HIS A 51 3.37 1.36 8.54
C HIS A 51 4.73 0.90 9.06
N ASP A 52 5.84 1.45 8.58
CA ASP A 52 7.19 1.09 9.01
C ASP A 52 7.46 1.26 10.51
N THR A 53 6.66 2.07 11.22
CA THR A 53 6.74 2.20 12.68
C THR A 53 6.09 1.04 13.43
N ALA A 54 5.32 0.20 12.73
CA ALA A 54 4.76 -1.05 13.26
C ALA A 54 5.82 -2.16 13.35
N LEU A 55 7.02 -1.97 12.81
CA LEU A 55 8.14 -2.88 12.98
C LEU A 55 9.12 -2.31 14.01
N ASP A 56 9.50 -3.11 15.00
CA ASP A 56 10.69 -2.81 15.79
C ASP A 56 11.93 -3.19 14.95
N TRP A 57 12.55 -2.18 14.32
CA TRP A 57 13.75 -2.38 13.51
C TRP A 57 14.96 -2.91 14.29
N SER A 58 14.95 -2.78 15.62
CA SER A 58 16.00 -3.33 16.49
C SER A 58 15.75 -4.79 16.89
N ASP A 59 14.50 -5.23 16.86
CA ASP A 59 14.09 -6.63 17.04
C ASP A 59 12.95 -7.02 16.07
N PRO A 60 13.25 -7.24 14.76
CA PRO A 60 12.21 -7.46 13.75
C PRO A 60 11.41 -8.77 13.91
N LEU A 61 11.92 -9.71 14.71
CA LEU A 61 11.23 -10.97 15.02
C LEU A 61 10.36 -10.85 16.28
N GLY A 62 10.48 -9.74 17.01
CA GLY A 62 9.67 -9.41 18.17
C GLY A 62 8.24 -8.98 17.80
N PRO A 63 7.39 -8.73 18.81
CA PRO A 63 6.07 -8.18 18.57
C PRO A 63 6.15 -6.75 18.03
N SER A 64 5.14 -6.35 17.27
CA SER A 64 4.97 -4.95 16.87
C SER A 64 4.92 -4.03 18.10
N PRO A 65 5.54 -2.83 18.06
CA PRO A 65 5.40 -1.83 19.11
C PRO A 65 4.02 -1.18 19.12
N TRP A 66 3.20 -1.39 18.08
CA TRP A 66 1.87 -0.80 18.01
C TRP A 66 0.89 -1.47 19.00
N PRO A 67 0.13 -0.67 19.77
CA PRO A 67 -1.07 -1.17 20.43
C PRO A 67 -2.16 -1.47 19.39
N LEU A 68 -3.15 -2.28 19.78
CA LEU A 68 -4.29 -2.63 18.92
C LEU A 68 -5.00 -1.40 18.33
N GLU A 69 -5.17 -0.34 19.12
CA GLU A 69 -5.79 0.91 18.67
C GLU A 69 -5.04 1.54 17.49
N GLU A 70 -3.70 1.49 17.49
CA GLU A 70 -2.90 2.04 16.39
C GLU A 70 -3.07 1.20 15.11
N CYS A 71 -3.11 -0.13 15.26
CA CYS A 71 -3.43 -1.04 14.16
C CYS A 71 -4.80 -0.72 13.54
N GLU A 72 -5.83 -0.49 14.37
CA GLU A 72 -7.18 -0.14 13.91
C GLU A 72 -7.23 1.21 13.20
N ARG A 73 -6.52 2.22 13.73
CA ARG A 73 -6.39 3.54 13.09
C ARG A 73 -5.72 3.44 11.73
N PHE A 74 -4.62 2.69 11.64
CA PHE A 74 -3.92 2.46 10.38
C PHE A 74 -4.81 1.75 9.37
N ASN A 75 -5.46 0.65 9.76
CA ASN A 75 -6.35 -0.12 8.88
C ASN A 75 -7.52 0.73 8.36
N THR A 76 -8.08 1.61 9.20
CA THR A 76 -9.12 2.56 8.80
C THR A 76 -8.60 3.54 7.75
N ALA A 77 -7.41 4.13 7.97
CA ALA A 77 -6.80 5.08 7.04
C ALA A 77 -6.48 4.44 5.68
N VAL A 78 -5.93 3.22 5.69
CA VAL A 78 -5.69 2.43 4.47
C VAL A 78 -6.99 2.20 3.70
N SER A 79 -8.06 1.79 4.38
CA SER A 79 -9.35 1.51 3.74
C SER A 79 -9.97 2.75 3.09
N GLN A 80 -9.85 3.91 3.74
CA GLN A 80 -10.31 5.19 3.20
C GLN A 80 -9.52 5.59 1.96
N LEU A 81 -8.18 5.52 2.01
CA LEU A 81 -7.35 5.87 0.86
C LEU A 81 -7.54 4.89 -0.31
N LEU A 82 -7.71 3.59 -0.03
CA LEU A 82 -7.96 2.58 -1.05
C LEU A 82 -9.25 2.86 -1.84
N ALA A 83 -10.30 3.37 -1.18
CA ALA A 83 -11.53 3.77 -1.86
C ALA A 83 -11.30 4.96 -2.83
N LEU A 84 -10.44 5.92 -2.45
CA LEU A 84 -10.07 7.05 -3.31
C LEU A 84 -9.23 6.59 -4.50
N ILE A 85 -8.23 5.73 -4.27
CA ILE A 85 -7.38 5.14 -5.32
C ILE A 85 -8.23 4.40 -6.35
N ARG A 86 -9.18 3.56 -5.91
CA ARG A 86 -10.10 2.85 -6.82
C ARG A 86 -10.93 3.80 -7.67
N THR A 87 -11.37 4.91 -7.09
CA THR A 87 -12.13 5.93 -7.83
C THR A 87 -11.26 6.61 -8.87
N GLU A 88 -10.00 6.91 -8.54
CA GLU A 88 -9.09 7.62 -9.44
C GLU A 88 -8.56 6.74 -10.59
N LEU A 89 -8.20 5.48 -10.30
CA LEU A 89 -7.76 4.52 -11.32
C LEU A 89 -8.91 3.99 -12.20
N GLY A 90 -10.14 4.01 -11.67
CA GLY A 90 -11.31 3.49 -12.36
C GLY A 90 -11.17 2.01 -12.73
N ASP A 91 -11.90 1.60 -13.78
CA ASP A 91 -11.99 0.20 -14.19
C ASP A 91 -10.77 -0.32 -14.98
N GLU A 92 -9.77 0.53 -15.26
CA GLU A 92 -8.53 0.07 -15.93
C GLU A 92 -7.75 -0.91 -15.04
N TYR A 93 -7.81 -0.73 -13.72
CA TYR A 93 -7.05 -1.51 -12.76
C TYR A 93 -7.96 -2.17 -11.73
N GLU A 94 -7.99 -3.50 -11.72
CA GLU A 94 -8.49 -4.25 -10.57
C GLU A 94 -7.46 -4.18 -9.44
N ILE A 95 -7.84 -3.69 -8.26
CA ILE A 95 -6.97 -3.67 -7.07
C ILE A 95 -7.50 -4.67 -6.04
N ILE A 96 -6.67 -5.66 -5.72
CA ILE A 96 -6.94 -6.71 -4.73
C ILE A 96 -6.16 -6.39 -3.45
N SER A 97 -6.86 -6.26 -2.33
CA SER A 97 -6.28 -6.00 -1.01
C SER A 97 -6.74 -7.05 0.01
N ASP A 98 -5.99 -7.19 1.11
CA ASP A 98 -6.43 -7.97 2.27
C ASP A 98 -7.68 -7.37 2.94
N ARG A 99 -8.02 -6.12 2.61
CA ARG A 99 -9.23 -5.41 3.08
C ARG A 99 -10.51 -5.80 2.34
N ASP A 100 -10.42 -6.62 1.29
CA ASP A 100 -11.58 -7.11 0.55
C ASP A 100 -12.12 -8.45 1.09
N LEU A 101 -11.51 -9.00 2.15
CA LEU A 101 -11.80 -10.32 2.74
C LEU A 101 -12.61 -10.25 4.04
#